data_AF-A0A0Q7K0A0-F1
#
_entry.id   AF-A0A0Q7K0A0-F1
#
_cell.length_a   1.000
_cell.length_b   1.000
_cell.length_c   1.000
_cell.angle_alpha   90.00
_cell.angle_beta   90.00
_cell.angle_gamma   90.00
#
_symmetry.space_group_name_H-M   'P 1'
#
loop_
_entity.id
_entity.type
_entity.pdbx_description
1 polymer ?
#
loop_
_entity_poly.entity_id
_entity_poly.type
_entity_poly.pdbx_seq_one_letter_code
_entity_poly.pdbx_strand_id
1 'polypeptide(L)'
;MLMTRTRLVALALATSTVLMLGACGSDGDAQTAAPSTSTDSPTATDAPTTPAPTRTSTTREPSPTETTKEPAVKPGTFIDYEAVDEDGITIAAVSDTSKLSGAPLDFKTFIAASIAKQSADGVEGCTEAPRITVTQLDTGGWARGAYSAPGCGGSAVLWAKSGGAWTQAWTGQSLVDCATLERYDFPSRLAGSTCDAGGDSRPYTN
;
A
#
# COMPACT_ATOMS: atom_id res chain seq x y z
N MET A 1 -7.84 36.35 24.61
CA MET A 1 -8.06 35.49 25.79
C MET A 1 -7.79 34.05 25.36
N LEU A 2 -6.55 33.56 25.54
CA LEU A 2 -6.18 32.17 25.32
C LEU A 2 -6.45 31.39 26.61
N MET A 3 -7.28 30.35 26.56
CA MET A 3 -7.40 29.36 27.63
C MET A 3 -6.59 28.11 27.24
N THR A 4 -5.39 28.02 27.77
CA THR A 4 -4.52 26.85 27.72
C THR A 4 -5.09 25.80 28.67
N ARG A 5 -5.67 24.71 28.14
CA ARG A 5 -6.13 23.57 28.95
C ARG A 5 -5.05 22.50 28.98
N THR A 6 -4.21 22.55 30.01
CA THR A 6 -3.25 21.52 30.37
C THR A 6 -4.00 20.29 30.88
N ARG A 7 -4.04 19.20 30.10
CA ARG A 7 -4.51 17.89 30.59
C ARG A 7 -3.31 17.08 31.06
N LEU A 8 -3.19 16.94 32.38
CA LEU A 8 -2.33 15.96 33.04
C LEU A 8 -2.90 14.57 32.79
N VAL A 9 -2.23 13.76 31.97
CA VAL A 9 -2.51 12.33 31.85
C VAL A 9 -1.57 11.60 32.82
N ALA A 10 -2.14 11.04 33.88
CA ALA A 10 -1.44 10.17 34.80
C ALA A 10 -1.22 8.81 34.12
N LEU A 11 0.04 8.47 33.82
CA LEU A 11 0.45 7.17 33.32
C LEU A 11 0.54 6.20 34.51
N ALA A 12 -0.40 5.26 34.61
CA ALA A 12 -0.29 4.13 35.53
C ALA A 12 0.52 3.01 34.85
N LEU A 13 1.75 2.79 35.32
CA LEU A 13 2.60 1.67 34.93
C LEU A 13 2.08 0.40 35.62
N ALA A 14 1.45 -0.51 34.86
CA ALA A 14 1.17 -1.86 35.31
C ALA A 14 2.29 -2.80 34.84
N THR A 15 3.25 -3.06 35.72
CA THR A 15 4.29 -4.09 35.54
C THR A 15 3.69 -5.45 35.88
N SER A 16 3.39 -6.25 34.86
CA SER A 16 3.04 -7.67 35.02
C SER A 16 4.20 -8.55 34.54
N THR A 17 5.05 -8.91 35.48
CA THR A 17 6.06 -9.97 35.34
C THR A 17 5.37 -11.31 35.50
N VAL A 18 5.27 -12.11 34.43
CA VAL A 18 4.94 -13.53 34.54
C VAL A 18 6.12 -14.33 34.01
N LEU A 19 6.93 -14.84 34.94
CA LEU A 19 7.83 -15.96 34.71
C LEU A 19 6.98 -17.23 34.60
N MET A 20 7.08 -17.94 33.49
CA MET A 20 6.80 -19.37 33.44
C MET A 20 8.00 -20.07 32.81
N LEU A 21 8.81 -20.68 33.67
CA LEU A 21 9.77 -21.71 33.30
C LEU A 21 8.99 -23.01 33.01
N GLY A 22 9.08 -23.48 31.78
CA GLY A 22 8.72 -24.84 31.39
C GLY A 22 9.89 -25.47 30.64
N ALA A 23 10.58 -26.40 31.29
CA ALA A 23 11.60 -27.29 30.72
C ALA A 23 10.97 -28.62 30.26
N CYS A 24 11.78 -29.43 29.56
CA CYS A 24 11.50 -30.70 28.84
C CYS A 24 10.92 -30.47 27.42
N GLY A 25 11.55 -30.88 26.32
CA GLY A 25 12.53 -31.95 26.09
C GLY A 25 11.89 -32.98 25.15
N SER A 26 12.47 -33.17 23.95
CA SER A 26 12.49 -34.43 23.19
C SER A 26 13.26 -34.26 21.88
N ASP A 27 14.34 -35.04 21.78
CA ASP A 27 15.15 -35.38 20.62
C ASP A 27 14.39 -36.22 19.57
N GLY A 28 14.90 -36.22 18.32
CA GLY A 28 14.53 -37.13 17.22
C GLY A 28 13.44 -36.56 16.30
N ASP A 29 13.61 -36.44 14.98
CA ASP A 29 14.23 -37.37 14.05
C ASP A 29 14.89 -36.66 12.85
N ALA A 30 15.98 -37.27 12.39
CA ALA A 30 16.63 -36.96 11.13
C ALA A 30 15.70 -37.25 9.94
N GLN A 31 15.28 -36.22 9.22
CA GLN A 31 14.61 -36.40 7.93
C GLN A 31 15.66 -36.52 6.82
N THR A 32 15.96 -37.79 6.52
CA THR A 32 16.67 -38.28 5.35
C THR A 32 16.31 -37.52 4.07
N ALA A 33 17.35 -36.95 3.44
CA ALA A 33 17.30 -36.45 2.08
C ALA A 33 16.98 -37.59 1.10
N ALA A 34 15.99 -37.40 0.25
CA ALA A 34 15.80 -38.18 -0.97
C ALA A 34 16.03 -37.27 -2.19
N PRO A 35 16.91 -37.64 -3.13
CA PRO A 35 17.01 -36.95 -4.41
C PRO A 35 15.92 -37.46 -5.35
N SER A 36 15.04 -36.57 -5.81
CA SER A 36 14.13 -36.87 -6.92
C SER A 36 14.75 -36.39 -8.23
N THR A 37 15.47 -37.30 -8.87
CA THR A 37 15.70 -37.28 -10.32
C THR A 37 14.49 -37.89 -11.02
N SER A 38 13.84 -37.13 -11.90
CA SER A 38 13.14 -37.68 -13.07
C SER A 38 13.09 -36.65 -14.19
N THR A 39 13.93 -36.91 -15.19
CA THR A 39 13.82 -36.49 -16.58
C THR A 39 12.51 -37.00 -17.17
N ASP A 40 11.76 -36.16 -17.90
CA ASP A 40 11.11 -36.61 -19.14
C ASP A 40 10.73 -35.42 -20.03
N SER A 41 11.19 -35.50 -21.28
CA SER A 41 10.74 -34.72 -22.44
C SER A 41 9.72 -35.53 -23.22
N PRO A 42 8.64 -34.91 -23.72
CA PRO A 42 8.04 -35.37 -24.97
C PRO A 42 8.16 -34.31 -26.08
N THR A 43 8.62 -34.81 -27.22
CA THR A 43 8.68 -34.18 -28.54
C THR A 43 7.30 -34.20 -29.21
N ALA A 44 6.94 -33.05 -29.82
CA ALA A 44 6.10 -32.75 -30.99
C ALA A 44 4.76 -33.49 -31.25
N THR A 45 3.73 -32.72 -31.66
CA THR A 45 2.86 -33.04 -32.83
C THR A 45 2.06 -31.79 -33.25
N ASP A 46 2.10 -31.52 -34.56
CA ASP A 46 1.41 -30.47 -35.31
C ASP A 46 -0.08 -30.76 -35.59
N ALA A 47 -0.81 -29.69 -35.96
CA ALA A 47 -2.08 -29.58 -36.72
C ALA A 47 -3.44 -29.74 -35.97
N PRO A 48 -4.59 -29.25 -36.52
CA PRO A 48 -4.83 -28.39 -37.68
C PRO A 48 -5.57 -27.06 -37.37
N THR A 49 -5.34 -26.07 -38.22
CA THR A 49 -6.05 -24.78 -38.28
C THR A 49 -7.52 -24.95 -38.67
N THR A 50 -8.43 -24.51 -37.80
CA THR A 50 -9.85 -24.31 -38.14
C THR A 50 -10.09 -22.85 -38.55
N PRO A 51 -10.69 -22.57 -39.72
CA PRO A 51 -11.10 -21.22 -40.08
C PRO A 51 -12.35 -20.82 -39.27
N ALA A 52 -12.17 -19.88 -38.33
CA ALA A 52 -13.28 -19.25 -37.61
C ALA A 52 -13.94 -18.17 -38.48
N PRO A 53 -15.28 -17.99 -38.39
CA PRO A 53 -16.03 -17.08 -39.24
C PRO A 53 -15.69 -15.61 -38.96
N THR A 54 -15.45 -14.85 -40.03
CA THR A 54 -15.32 -13.40 -40.06
C THR A 54 -16.60 -12.74 -39.50
N ARG A 55 -16.54 -12.26 -38.26
CA ARG A 55 -17.50 -11.27 -37.76
C ARG A 55 -16.98 -9.89 -38.10
N THR A 56 -17.70 -9.21 -38.98
CA THR A 56 -17.51 -7.79 -39.28
C THR A 56 -17.90 -6.97 -38.04
N SER A 57 -16.93 -6.75 -37.15
CA SER A 57 -17.08 -5.79 -36.06
C SER A 57 -16.99 -4.38 -36.64
N THR A 58 -18.15 -3.75 -36.82
CA THR A 58 -18.27 -2.31 -37.06
C THR A 58 -17.63 -1.58 -35.88
N THR A 59 -16.34 -1.24 -36.04
CA THR A 59 -15.58 -0.41 -35.11
C THR A 59 -16.19 0.98 -35.18
N ARG A 60 -17.08 1.31 -34.22
CA ARG A 60 -17.40 2.70 -33.94
C ARG A 60 -16.12 3.32 -33.41
N GLU A 61 -15.55 4.19 -34.22
CA GLU A 61 -14.49 5.12 -33.82
C GLU A 61 -14.96 5.84 -32.55
N PRO A 62 -14.27 5.66 -31.40
CA PRO A 62 -14.63 6.38 -30.20
C PRO A 62 -14.41 7.87 -30.47
N SER A 63 -15.49 8.63 -30.38
CA SER A 63 -15.48 10.09 -30.39
C SER A 63 -14.41 10.57 -29.40
N PRO A 64 -13.51 11.50 -29.78
CA PRO A 64 -12.48 11.99 -28.88
C PRO A 64 -13.19 12.67 -27.71
N THR A 65 -13.20 12.02 -26.55
CA THR A 65 -13.59 12.65 -25.29
C THR A 65 -12.63 13.80 -25.09
N GLU A 66 -13.14 15.02 -25.18
CA GLU A 66 -12.40 16.23 -24.82
C GLU A 66 -11.79 16.00 -23.45
N THR A 67 -10.47 15.83 -23.43
CA THR A 67 -9.71 15.71 -22.19
C THR A 67 -9.78 17.10 -21.57
N THR A 68 -10.73 17.29 -20.66
CA THR A 68 -10.77 18.43 -19.75
C THR A 68 -9.37 18.54 -19.16
N LYS A 69 -8.61 19.56 -19.61
CA LYS A 69 -7.28 19.88 -19.09
C LYS A 69 -7.46 20.30 -17.64
N GLU A 70 -7.41 19.35 -16.72
CA GLU A 70 -7.24 19.65 -15.30
C GLU A 70 -5.94 20.47 -15.17
N PRO A 71 -5.97 21.60 -14.44
CA PRO A 71 -4.79 22.44 -14.28
C PRO A 71 -3.62 21.60 -13.75
N ALA A 72 -2.47 21.74 -14.40
CA ALA A 72 -1.28 20.98 -14.04
C ALA A 72 -0.87 21.30 -12.59
N VAL A 73 -0.92 20.30 -11.71
CA VAL A 73 -0.45 20.41 -10.34
C VAL A 73 1.07 20.57 -10.35
N LYS A 74 1.59 21.57 -9.63
CA LYS A 74 3.03 21.79 -9.51
C LYS A 74 3.68 20.59 -8.80
N PRO A 75 4.67 19.91 -9.39
CA PRO A 75 5.41 18.84 -8.73
C PRO A 75 6.15 19.31 -7.47
N GLY A 76 6.37 18.42 -6.52
CA GLY A 76 7.10 18.69 -5.27
C GLY A 76 6.30 19.45 -4.20
N THR A 77 5.01 19.67 -4.42
CA THR A 77 4.12 20.30 -3.45
C THR A 77 3.79 19.29 -2.36
N PHE A 78 4.07 19.63 -1.12
CA PHE A 78 3.70 18.81 0.04
C PHE A 78 2.28 19.18 0.48
N ILE A 79 1.43 18.17 0.61
CA ILE A 79 0.05 18.27 1.05
C ILE A 79 -0.06 17.40 2.30
N ASP A 80 -0.37 18.04 3.41
CA ASP A 80 -0.63 17.41 4.69
C ASP A 80 -2.15 17.35 4.91
N TYR A 81 -2.74 16.18 4.73
CA TYR A 81 -4.17 16.00 4.96
C TYR A 81 -4.51 15.92 6.45
N GLU A 82 -3.54 15.57 7.30
CA GLU A 82 -3.70 15.54 8.76
C GLU A 82 -3.98 16.95 9.33
N ALA A 83 -3.54 17.98 8.61
CA ALA A 83 -3.84 19.37 8.93
C ALA A 83 -5.32 19.77 8.68
N VAL A 84 -6.07 18.96 7.90
CA VAL A 84 -7.49 19.19 7.59
C VAL A 84 -8.40 18.26 8.38
N ASP A 85 -8.01 17.00 8.52
CA ASP A 85 -8.70 15.95 9.26
C ASP A 85 -7.62 15.17 10.03
N GLU A 86 -7.75 15.00 11.35
CA GLU A 86 -6.69 14.42 12.18
C GLU A 86 -6.25 13.02 11.75
N ASP A 87 -7.15 12.27 11.10
CA ASP A 87 -6.89 10.93 10.59
C ASP A 87 -6.46 10.92 9.10
N GLY A 88 -6.42 12.09 8.45
CA GLY A 88 -6.23 12.23 7.01
C GLY A 88 -7.51 11.98 6.19
N ILE A 89 -7.38 11.88 4.87
CA ILE A 89 -8.56 11.67 4.00
C ILE A 89 -8.87 10.19 3.86
N THR A 90 -10.03 9.78 4.38
CA THR A 90 -10.56 8.43 4.21
C THR A 90 -11.34 8.26 2.90
N ILE A 91 -10.95 7.23 2.15
CA ILE A 91 -11.51 6.77 0.88
C ILE A 91 -12.18 5.41 1.11
N ALA A 92 -13.51 5.38 1.15
CA ALA A 92 -14.31 4.17 1.28
C ALA A 92 -14.91 3.71 -0.06
N ALA A 93 -14.96 4.62 -1.04
CA ALA A 93 -15.43 4.34 -2.40
C ALA A 93 -14.62 5.11 -3.44
N VAL A 94 -14.70 4.70 -4.71
CA VAL A 94 -14.03 5.37 -5.84
C VAL A 94 -14.37 6.87 -5.90
N SER A 95 -15.62 7.24 -5.63
CA SER A 95 -16.08 8.65 -5.64
C SER A 95 -15.42 9.52 -4.57
N ASP A 96 -14.93 8.92 -3.49
CA ASP A 96 -14.27 9.64 -2.40
C ASP A 96 -12.90 10.20 -2.81
N THR A 97 -12.30 9.75 -3.91
CA THR A 97 -11.03 10.29 -4.40
C THR A 97 -11.09 11.78 -4.77
N SER A 98 -12.30 12.30 -4.98
CA SER A 98 -12.56 13.75 -5.10
C SER A 98 -12.19 14.55 -3.85
N LYS A 99 -12.13 13.91 -2.67
CA LYS A 99 -11.73 14.53 -1.39
C LYS A 99 -10.22 14.84 -1.33
N LEU A 100 -9.40 14.21 -2.17
CA LEU A 100 -7.95 14.44 -2.25
C LEU A 100 -7.64 15.76 -2.97
N SER A 101 -8.00 16.87 -2.32
CA SER A 101 -7.82 18.22 -2.86
C SER A 101 -6.33 18.51 -3.12
N GLY A 102 -6.02 19.08 -4.29
CA GLY A 102 -4.64 19.37 -4.70
C GLY A 102 -3.84 18.15 -5.20
N ALA A 103 -4.34 16.93 -5.03
CA ALA A 103 -3.66 15.76 -5.56
C ALA A 103 -3.66 15.72 -7.11
N PRO A 104 -2.57 15.26 -7.74
CA PRO A 104 -2.55 14.99 -9.17
C PRO A 104 -3.62 13.97 -9.59
N LEU A 105 -4.18 14.14 -10.79
CA LEU A 105 -5.23 13.26 -11.31
C LEU A 105 -4.79 11.80 -11.36
N ASP A 106 -3.53 11.52 -11.75
CA ASP A 106 -3.02 10.15 -11.83
C ASP A 106 -2.93 9.46 -10.47
N PHE A 107 -2.63 10.20 -9.39
CA PHE A 107 -2.68 9.68 -8.03
C PHE A 107 -4.11 9.37 -7.61
N LYS A 108 -5.06 10.27 -7.88
CA LYS A 108 -6.50 10.02 -7.62
C LYS A 108 -6.98 8.78 -8.36
N THR A 109 -6.61 8.63 -9.63
CA THR A 109 -6.93 7.43 -10.44
C THR A 109 -6.32 6.17 -9.85
N PHE A 110 -5.06 6.23 -9.39
CA PHE A 110 -4.38 5.11 -8.75
C PHE A 110 -5.07 4.69 -7.43
N ILE A 111 -5.43 5.64 -6.57
CA ILE A 111 -6.15 5.36 -5.32
C ILE A 111 -7.56 4.82 -5.60
N ALA A 112 -8.26 5.38 -6.59
CA ALA A 112 -9.56 4.87 -7.05
C ALA A 112 -9.49 3.39 -7.48
N ALA A 113 -8.49 3.04 -8.29
CA ALA A 113 -8.26 1.66 -8.70
C ALA A 113 -7.91 0.76 -7.51
N SER A 114 -7.13 1.26 -6.56
CA SER A 114 -6.72 0.53 -5.36
C SER A 114 -7.91 0.20 -4.45
N ILE A 115 -8.79 1.18 -4.17
CA ILE A 115 -9.98 0.92 -3.35
C ILE A 115 -10.98 0.02 -4.08
N ALA A 116 -11.15 0.20 -5.40
CA ALA A 116 -12.01 -0.68 -6.19
C ALA A 116 -11.53 -2.13 -6.15
N LYS A 117 -10.21 -2.35 -6.27
CA LYS A 117 -9.60 -3.67 -6.16
C LYS A 117 -9.80 -4.28 -4.77
N GLN A 118 -9.49 -3.55 -3.70
CA GLN A 118 -9.66 -4.07 -2.34
C GLN A 118 -11.12 -4.42 -2.04
N SER A 119 -12.06 -3.59 -2.47
CA SER A 119 -13.48 -3.87 -2.30
C SER A 119 -13.97 -5.09 -3.10
N ALA A 120 -13.34 -5.37 -4.24
CA ALA A 120 -13.64 -6.56 -5.05
C ALA A 120 -13.02 -7.84 -4.47
N ASP A 121 -11.77 -7.74 -4.00
CA ASP A 121 -11.04 -8.87 -3.41
C ASP A 121 -11.56 -9.21 -2.00
N GLY A 122 -12.09 -8.21 -1.28
CA GLY A 122 -12.49 -8.31 0.12
C GLY A 122 -11.28 -8.42 1.05
N VAL A 123 -11.56 -8.55 2.35
CA VAL A 123 -10.54 -8.90 3.36
C VAL A 123 -11.05 -10.12 4.11
N GLU A 124 -10.26 -11.19 4.13
CA GLU A 124 -10.65 -12.45 4.76
C GLU A 124 -10.99 -12.25 6.24
N GLY A 125 -12.15 -12.77 6.66
CA GLY A 125 -12.64 -12.60 8.04
C GLY A 125 -13.30 -11.25 8.32
N CYS A 126 -13.36 -10.33 7.34
CA CYS A 126 -13.93 -9.00 7.52
C CYS A 126 -15.30 -8.87 6.86
N THR A 127 -16.27 -8.39 7.62
CA THR A 127 -17.62 -8.14 7.13
C THR A 127 -17.80 -6.73 6.58
N GLU A 128 -16.93 -5.80 6.98
CA GLU A 128 -16.98 -4.41 6.53
C GLU A 128 -16.04 -4.15 5.35
N ALA A 129 -16.41 -3.18 4.51
CA ALA A 129 -15.64 -2.81 3.34
C ALA A 129 -14.27 -2.20 3.75
N PRO A 130 -13.20 -2.49 2.99
CA PRO A 130 -11.90 -1.89 3.22
C PRO A 130 -11.93 -0.38 2.95
N ARG A 131 -10.94 0.32 3.50
CA ARG A 131 -10.74 1.76 3.41
C ARG A 131 -9.29 2.05 3.13
N ILE A 132 -9.05 3.08 2.33
CA ILE A 132 -7.74 3.68 2.15
C ILE A 132 -7.75 5.02 2.84
N THR A 133 -6.77 5.28 3.70
CA THR A 133 -6.55 6.60 4.29
C THR A 133 -5.29 7.19 3.68
N VAL A 134 -5.37 8.42 3.16
CA VAL A 134 -4.20 9.16 2.67
C VAL A 134 -3.91 10.29 3.66
N THR A 135 -2.75 10.25 4.31
CA THR A 135 -2.38 11.25 5.32
C THR A 135 -1.50 12.33 4.72
N GLN A 136 -0.55 11.97 3.87
CA GLN A 136 0.40 12.92 3.29
C GLN A 136 0.70 12.58 1.82
N LEU A 137 0.87 13.62 1.01
CA LEU A 137 1.18 13.52 -0.41
C LEU A 137 2.23 14.55 -0.79
N ASP A 138 3.30 14.10 -1.43
CA ASP A 138 4.20 14.91 -2.22
C ASP A 138 3.85 14.73 -3.70
N THR A 139 3.42 15.81 -4.35
CA THR A 139 3.04 15.80 -5.77
C THR A 139 4.22 15.52 -6.71
N GLY A 140 5.45 15.45 -6.18
CA GLY A 140 6.65 14.95 -6.85
C GLY A 140 6.64 13.44 -7.09
N GLY A 141 5.77 12.69 -6.41
CA GLY A 141 5.61 11.25 -6.65
C GLY A 141 5.70 10.36 -5.40
N TRP A 142 5.40 10.86 -4.21
CA TRP A 142 5.42 10.05 -2.99
C TRP A 142 4.18 10.32 -2.15
N ALA A 143 3.64 9.29 -1.51
CA ALA A 143 2.51 9.45 -0.59
C ALA A 143 2.59 8.44 0.55
N ARG A 144 1.95 8.78 1.66
CA ARG A 144 1.82 7.93 2.85
C ARG A 144 0.36 7.82 3.26
N GLY A 145 0.02 6.65 3.79
CA GLY A 145 -1.32 6.39 4.28
C GLY A 145 -1.45 5.06 4.99
N ALA A 146 -2.67 4.54 5.01
CA ALA A 146 -3.00 3.24 5.56
C ALA A 146 -4.06 2.52 4.73
N TYR A 147 -4.04 1.19 4.77
CA TYR A 147 -5.19 0.36 4.47
C TYR A 147 -5.80 -0.12 5.77
N SER A 148 -7.12 -0.13 5.86
CA SER A 148 -7.83 -0.69 7.01
C SER A 148 -9.14 -1.32 6.60
N ALA A 149 -9.61 -2.28 7.38
CA ALA A 149 -10.98 -2.76 7.33
C ALA A 149 -11.55 -2.69 8.76
N PRO A 150 -12.70 -2.04 8.98
CA PRO A 150 -13.26 -1.94 10.32
C PRO A 150 -13.44 -3.32 10.98
N GLY A 151 -13.00 -3.45 12.23
CA GLY A 151 -13.00 -4.72 12.96
C GLY A 151 -11.86 -5.68 12.63
N CYS A 152 -11.01 -5.37 11.64
CA CYS A 152 -9.95 -6.26 11.15
C CYS A 152 -8.53 -5.68 11.21
N GLY A 153 -8.39 -4.47 11.75
CA GLY A 153 -7.10 -3.77 11.81
C GLY A 153 -6.71 -3.15 10.47
N GLY A 154 -5.42 -2.94 10.28
CA GLY A 154 -4.89 -2.26 9.11
C GLY A 154 -3.38 -2.35 8.98
N SER A 155 -2.86 -1.78 7.92
CA SER A 155 -1.43 -1.64 7.66
C SER A 155 -1.12 -0.22 7.20
N ALA A 156 0.05 0.27 7.58
CA ALA A 156 0.60 1.46 6.95
C ALA A 156 0.99 1.12 5.51
N VAL A 157 0.99 2.12 4.64
CA VAL A 157 1.34 1.97 3.23
C VAL A 157 2.09 3.20 2.74
N LEU A 158 3.10 2.95 1.93
CA LEU A 158 3.82 3.97 1.18
C LEU A 158 3.59 3.74 -0.30
N TRP A 159 3.30 4.83 -1.01
CA TRP A 159 3.17 4.84 -2.46
C TRP A 159 4.24 5.72 -3.08
N ALA A 160 4.78 5.27 -4.21
CA ALA A 160 5.78 6.01 -4.96
C ALA A 160 5.46 5.98 -6.44
N LYS A 161 5.89 7.00 -7.16
CA LYS A 161 5.81 7.06 -8.62
C LYS A 161 7.13 6.55 -9.20
N SER A 162 7.08 5.39 -9.86
CA SER A 162 8.23 4.77 -10.52
C SER A 162 7.89 4.48 -11.98
N GLY A 163 8.79 4.87 -12.90
CA GLY A 163 8.53 4.74 -14.34
C GLY A 163 7.31 5.54 -14.81
N GLY A 164 6.95 6.63 -14.13
CA GLY A 164 5.80 7.46 -14.46
C GLY A 164 4.44 6.95 -13.95
N ALA A 165 4.40 5.78 -13.30
CA ALA A 165 3.19 5.21 -12.73
C ALA A 165 3.29 5.12 -11.20
N TRP A 166 2.17 5.32 -10.52
CA TRP A 166 2.07 5.10 -9.08
C TRP A 166 2.07 3.60 -8.78
N THR A 167 2.81 3.21 -7.75
CA THR A 167 2.86 1.86 -7.22
C THR A 167 2.88 1.88 -5.70
N GLN A 168 2.45 0.77 -5.10
CA GLN A 168 2.67 0.51 -3.69
C GLN A 168 4.13 0.11 -3.48
N ALA A 169 4.88 0.98 -2.80
CA ALA A 169 6.29 0.76 -2.51
C ALA A 169 6.48 -0.14 -1.28
N TRP A 170 5.61 -0.01 -0.29
CA TRP A 170 5.66 -0.79 0.95
C TRP A 170 4.28 -0.88 1.59
N THR A 171 4.01 -1.97 2.30
CA THR A 171 2.90 -2.07 3.26
C THR A 171 3.31 -2.93 4.45
N GLY A 172 2.87 -2.56 5.64
CA GLY A 172 3.19 -3.32 6.84
C GLY A 172 2.78 -2.60 8.12
N GLN A 173 3.13 -3.23 9.25
CA GLN A 173 2.94 -2.67 10.59
C GLN A 173 4.27 -2.44 11.31
N SER A 174 5.39 -2.81 10.69
CA SER A 174 6.76 -2.60 11.18
C SER A 174 7.36 -1.29 10.64
N LEU A 175 8.60 -1.00 11.05
CA LEU A 175 9.41 -0.01 10.35
C LEU A 175 9.61 -0.43 8.90
N VAL A 176 9.72 0.56 8.00
CA VAL A 176 10.01 0.34 6.59
C VAL A 176 11.49 0.02 6.43
N ASP A 177 11.81 -0.99 5.61
CA ASP A 177 13.20 -1.31 5.30
C ASP A 177 13.89 -0.12 4.62
N CYS A 178 15.08 0.24 5.08
CA CYS A 178 15.82 1.35 4.50
C CYS A 178 16.12 1.14 3.02
N ALA A 179 16.36 -0.10 2.60
CA ALA A 179 16.57 -0.44 1.19
C ALA A 179 15.34 -0.12 0.32
N THR A 180 14.14 -0.24 0.88
CA THR A 180 12.90 0.14 0.19
C THR A 180 12.80 1.67 0.08
N LEU A 181 13.09 2.40 1.16
CA LEU A 181 13.08 3.86 1.14
C LEU A 181 14.11 4.43 0.16
N GLU A 182 15.33 3.90 0.16
CA GLU A 182 16.42 4.28 -0.76
C GLU A 182 16.09 3.94 -2.22
N ARG A 183 15.50 2.76 -2.48
CA ARG A 183 15.11 2.34 -3.84
C ARG A 183 14.14 3.31 -4.51
N TYR A 184 13.21 3.86 -3.73
CA TYR A 184 12.18 4.78 -4.22
C TYR A 184 12.50 6.24 -3.93
N ASP A 185 13.68 6.55 -3.40
CA ASP A 185 14.11 7.91 -3.07
C ASP A 185 13.07 8.65 -2.19
N PHE A 186 12.52 7.96 -1.18
CA PHE A 186 11.47 8.56 -0.34
C PHE A 186 12.04 9.76 0.44
N PRO A 187 11.34 10.90 0.51
CA PRO A 187 11.77 11.95 1.39
C PRO A 187 11.44 11.58 2.85
N SER A 188 12.39 11.81 3.76
CA SER A 188 12.28 11.54 5.20
C SER A 188 11.09 12.23 5.85
N ARG A 189 10.64 13.38 5.32
CA ARG A 189 9.41 14.05 5.77
C ARG A 189 8.14 13.19 5.60
N LEU A 190 8.12 12.26 4.64
CA LEU A 190 7.02 11.31 4.43
C LEU A 190 7.29 9.97 5.13
N ALA A 191 8.50 9.43 4.96
CA ALA A 191 8.85 8.10 5.45
C ALA A 191 9.15 8.02 6.95
N GLY A 192 9.39 9.17 7.60
CA GLY A 192 9.91 9.25 8.96
C GLY A 192 11.44 9.38 8.99
N SER A 193 11.97 9.63 10.19
CA SER A 193 13.40 9.87 10.42
C SER A 193 14.22 8.61 10.70
N THR A 194 13.60 7.43 10.68
CA THR A 194 14.25 6.14 10.96
C THR A 194 13.68 5.04 10.07
N CYS A 195 14.48 4.01 9.81
CA CYS A 195 14.08 2.85 9.01
C CYS A 195 14.75 1.57 9.52
N ASP A 196 14.23 0.41 9.10
CA ASP A 196 14.78 -0.91 9.46
C ASP A 196 15.99 -1.28 8.58
N ALA A 197 17.06 -1.73 9.22
CA ALA A 197 18.29 -2.19 8.60
C ALA A 197 18.62 -3.62 9.04
N GLY A 198 17.70 -4.57 8.78
CA GLY A 198 17.90 -5.98 9.11
C GLY A 198 17.58 -6.29 10.57
N GLY A 199 16.54 -5.66 11.12
CA GLY A 199 16.10 -5.80 12.52
C GLY A 199 16.63 -4.72 13.47
N ASP A 200 17.58 -3.90 13.01
CA ASP A 200 18.07 -2.72 13.73
C ASP A 200 17.43 -1.45 13.17
N SER A 201 17.08 -0.49 14.03
CA SER A 201 16.63 0.84 13.60
C SER A 201 17.85 1.73 13.30
N ARG A 202 17.86 2.39 12.14
CA ARG A 202 18.86 3.42 11.81
C ARG A 202 18.23 4.74 11.40
N PRO A 203 18.92 5.89 11.57
CA PRO A 203 18.49 7.18 11.06
C PRO A 203 18.29 7.16 9.54
N TYR A 204 17.28 7.90 9.06
CA TYR A 204 16.95 8.12 7.66
C TYR A 204 16.74 9.61 7.40
N THR A 205 17.45 10.19 6.42
CA THR A 205 17.55 11.65 6.23
C THR A 205 17.47 12.11 4.78
N ASN A 206 16.86 11.32 3.90
CA ASN A 206 16.70 11.69 2.50
C ASN A 206 15.68 12.82 2.31
#